data_AF-A0A1H3GFY7-F1
#
_entry.id   AF-A0A1H3GFY7-F1
#
_cell.length_a   1.000
_cell.length_b   1.000
_cell.length_c   1.000
_cell.angle_alpha   90.00
_cell.angle_beta   90.00
_cell.angle_gamma   90.00
#
_symmetry.space_group_name_H-M   'P 1'
#
loop_
_entity.id
_entity.type
_entity.pdbx_description
1 polymer ?
#
loop_
_entity_poly.entity_id
_entity_poly.type
_entity_poly.pdbx_seq_one_letter_code
_entity_poly.pdbx_strand_id
1 'polypeptide(L)' 'MRKDRLLILLCCAGVMLSGCASVAPWERGVLAKPQMALEPNPLQTGTRMHNYGSREAGASTNAGGGGGGCGCY' A
#
# COMPACT_ATOMS: atom_id res chain seq x y z
N MET A 1 -19.97 -35.98 -17.44
CA MET A 1 -19.38 -34.94 -18.34
C MET A 1 -19.71 -33.50 -17.92
N ARG A 2 -20.98 -33.04 -17.94
CA ARG A 2 -21.33 -31.64 -17.55
C ARG A 2 -21.19 -31.35 -16.04
N LYS A 3 -21.57 -32.30 -15.17
CA LYS A 3 -21.44 -32.17 -13.71
C LYS A 3 -19.97 -32.16 -13.25
N ASP A 4 -19.13 -33.00 -13.86
CA ASP A 4 -17.71 -33.09 -13.51
C ASP A 4 -16.97 -31.79 -13.88
N ARG A 5 -17.29 -31.18 -15.03
CA ARG A 5 -16.77 -29.85 -15.41
C ARG A 5 -17.24 -28.74 -14.48
N LEU A 6 -18.47 -28.83 -13.97
CA LEU A 6 -19.05 -27.85 -13.04
C LEU A 6 -18.39 -27.96 -11.64
N LEU A 7 -18.08 -29.17 -11.18
CA LEU A 7 -17.33 -29.42 -9.96
C LEU A 7 -15.89 -28.89 -10.04
N ILE A 8 -15.21 -29.07 -11.18
CA ILE A 8 -13.85 -28.54 -11.39
C ILE A 8 -13.86 -27.01 -11.33
N LEU A 9 -14.83 -26.35 -11.97
CA LEU A 9 -14.97 -24.89 -11.93
C LEU A 9 -15.26 -24.37 -10.51
N LEU A 10 -16.10 -25.07 -9.75
CA LEU A 10 -16.41 -24.71 -8.36
C LEU A 10 -15.18 -24.83 -7.45
N CYS A 11 -14.38 -25.89 -7.62
CA CYS A 11 -13.11 -26.06 -6.89
C CYS A 11 -12.09 -24.98 -7.23
N CYS A 12 -11.92 -24.63 -8.51
CA CYS A 12 -11.00 -23.56 -8.92
C CYS A 12 -11.40 -22.19 -8.34
N ALA A 13 -12.70 -21.90 -8.26
CA ALA A 13 -13.20 -20.67 -7.66
C ALA A 13 -12.89 -20.58 -6.15
N GLY A 14 -12.95 -21.71 -5.42
CA GLY A 14 -12.62 -21.75 -4.00
C GLY A 14 -11.16 -21.42 -3.67
N VAL A 15 -10.22 -21.86 -4.51
CA VAL A 15 -8.78 -21.61 -4.32
C VAL A 15 -8.45 -20.11 -4.44
N MET A 16 -9.14 -19.38 -5.33
CA MET A 16 -8.93 -17.93 -5.52
C MET A 16 -9.34 -17.10 -4.29
N LEU A 17 -10.18 -17.64 -3.39
CA LEU A 17 -10.63 -16.95 -2.18
C LEU A 17 -9.71 -17.16 -0.97
N SER A 18 -8.69 -18.03 -1.08
CA SER A 18 -7.80 -18.38 0.03
C SER A 18 -6.83 -17.27 0.48
N GLY A 19 -6.78 -16.14 -0.24
CA GLY A 19 -5.93 -14.99 0.10
C GLY A 19 -6.45 -14.06 1.20
N CYS A 20 -7.72 -14.16 1.59
CA CYS A 20 -8.35 -13.28 2.59
C CYS A 20 -8.13 -13.77 4.04
N ALA A 21 -6.88 -13.98 4.45
CA ALA A 21 -6.56 -14.30 5.84
C ALA A 21 -6.47 -13.04 6.70
N SER A 22 -7.31 -12.95 7.75
CA SER A 22 -7.19 -11.89 8.76
C SER A 22 -6.01 -12.20 9.68
N VAL A 23 -4.88 -11.55 9.47
CA VAL A 23 -3.68 -11.68 10.32
C VAL A 23 -3.66 -10.61 11.39
N ALA A 24 -3.16 -10.96 12.58
CA ALA A 24 -3.03 -10.02 13.66
C ALA A 24 -1.98 -8.93 13.33
N PRO A 25 -2.11 -7.69 13.84
CA PRO A 25 -1.20 -6.60 13.51
C PRO A 25 0.29 -6.90 13.73
N TRP A 26 0.64 -7.66 14.76
CA TRP A 26 2.03 -8.02 15.09
C TRP A 26 2.61 -9.12 14.19
N GLU A 27 1.77 -9.94 13.55
CA GLU A 27 2.21 -10.96 12.57
C GLU A 27 2.69 -10.32 11.26
N ARG A 28 2.28 -9.06 11.00
CA ARG A 28 2.73 -8.26 9.85
C ARG A 28 4.13 -7.65 10.02
N GLY A 29 4.73 -7.74 11.21
CA GLY A 29 5.99 -7.07 11.56
C GLY A 29 7.19 -7.48 10.69
N VAL A 30 7.16 -8.66 10.06
CA VAL A 30 8.24 -9.14 9.18
C VAL A 30 8.05 -8.70 7.72
N LEU A 31 6.84 -8.32 7.31
CA LEU A 31 6.56 -7.90 5.93
C LEU A 31 7.01 -6.46 5.65
N ALA A 32 6.87 -5.55 6.62
CA ALA A 32 7.17 -4.13 6.44
C ALA A 32 8.65 -3.83 6.74
N LYS A 33 9.54 -4.22 5.83
CA LYS A 33 10.98 -3.92 5.98
C LYS A 33 11.22 -2.41 5.92
N PRO A 34 12.21 -1.86 6.65
CA PRO A 34 12.54 -0.43 6.60
C PRO A 34 12.79 0.10 5.18
N GLN A 35 13.37 -0.72 4.29
CA GLN A 35 13.62 -0.37 2.89
C GLN A 35 12.35 -0.29 2.03
N MET A 36 11.22 -0.79 2.51
CA MET A 36 9.91 -0.69 1.87
C MET A 36 9.14 0.56 2.33
N ALA A 37 9.74 1.39 3.20
CA ALA A 37 9.15 2.65 3.60
C ALA A 37 9.00 3.56 2.37
N LEU A 38 7.81 4.10 2.19
CA LEU A 38 7.51 5.02 1.08
C LEU A 38 8.27 6.35 1.21
N GLU A 39 8.59 6.73 2.45
CA GLU A 39 9.47 7.84 2.77
C GLU A 39 10.60 7.33 3.66
N PRO A 40 11.79 7.04 3.10
CA PRO A 40 12.92 6.54 3.87
C PRO A 40 13.58 7.60 4.75
N ASN A 41 13.42 8.90 4.46
CA ASN A 41 14.09 10.00 5.16
C ASN A 41 13.08 11.07 5.62
N PRO A 42 12.18 10.76 6.58
CA PRO A 42 11.07 11.62 6.97
C PRO A 42 11.51 13.00 7.50
N LEU A 43 12.67 13.08 8.17
CA LEU A 43 13.21 14.34 8.69
C LEU A 43 13.63 15.30 7.57
N GLN A 44 14.28 14.77 6.54
CA GLN A 44 14.73 15.56 5.40
C GLN A 44 13.52 16.03 4.56
N THR A 45 12.53 15.16 4.38
CA THR A 45 11.29 15.52 3.69
C THR A 45 10.51 16.58 4.46
N GLY A 46 10.35 16.43 5.78
CA GLY A 46 9.72 17.46 6.62
C GLY A 46 10.43 18.81 6.54
N THR A 47 11.76 18.82 6.59
CA THR A 47 12.55 20.06 6.48
C THR A 47 12.38 20.74 5.11
N ARG A 48 12.42 19.96 4.03
CA ARG A 48 12.19 20.48 2.67
C ARG A 48 10.77 21.04 2.53
N MET A 49 9.77 20.32 3.02
CA MET A 49 8.37 20.77 3.03
C MET A 49 8.19 22.08 3.77
N HIS A 50 8.83 22.24 4.93
CA HIS A 50 8.76 23.48 5.69
C HIS A 50 9.35 24.66 4.91
N ASN A 51 10.50 24.45 4.25
CA ASN A 51 11.14 25.48 3.43
C ASN A 51 10.32 25.84 2.18
N TYR A 52 9.84 24.85 1.42
CA TYR A 52 9.03 25.09 0.23
C TYR A 52 7.68 25.73 0.58
N GLY A 53 7.00 25.24 1.62
CA GLY A 53 5.73 25.80 2.08
C GLY A 53 5.86 27.27 2.48
N SER A 54 6.96 27.65 3.13
CA SER A 54 7.24 29.06 3.46
C SER A 54 7.61 29.91 2.24
N ARG A 55 8.30 29.34 1.25
CA ARG A 55 8.79 30.09 0.08
C ARG A 55 7.73 30.31 -1.00
N GLU A 56 6.84 29.35 -1.21
CA GLU A 56 5.98 29.32 -2.40
C GLU A 56 4.50 29.59 -2.11
N ALA A 57 4.13 29.80 -0.83
CA ALA A 57 2.75 30.05 -0.39
C ALA A 57 1.70 29.07 -0.96
N GLY A 58 2.11 27.87 -1.37
CA GLY A 58 1.31 26.92 -2.12
C GLY A 58 1.44 25.50 -1.56
N ALA A 59 0.63 25.19 -0.56
CA ALA A 59 0.55 23.87 0.08
C ALA A 59 -0.18 22.81 -0.78
N SER A 60 -0.38 23.02 -2.08
CA SER A 60 -1.34 22.23 -2.87
C SER A 60 -0.74 21.01 -3.59
N THR A 61 0.49 21.09 -4.08
CA THR A 61 1.05 20.01 -4.94
C THR A 61 2.00 19.07 -4.21
N ASN A 62 2.71 19.58 -3.18
CA ASN A 62 3.76 18.81 -2.48
C ASN A 62 3.33 18.30 -1.11
N ALA A 63 2.10 18.61 -0.65
CA ALA A 63 1.57 18.12 0.64
C ALA A 63 1.12 16.66 0.57
N GLY A 64 1.85 15.83 -0.19
CA GLY A 64 1.63 14.40 -0.36
C GLY A 64 1.95 13.64 0.92
N GLY A 65 1.04 13.73 1.88
CA GLY A 65 0.95 12.78 2.97
C GLY A 65 0.73 11.38 2.40
N GLY A 66 1.49 10.43 2.91
CA GLY A 66 1.10 9.03 2.91
C GLY A 66 1.27 8.34 1.57
N GLY A 67 2.46 7.79 1.38
CA GLY A 67 2.65 6.74 0.40
C GLY A 67 1.60 5.63 0.55
N GLY A 68 1.03 5.24 -0.59
CA GLY A 68 0.07 4.14 -0.69
C GLY A 68 -0.89 4.21 -1.88
N GLY A 69 -0.91 5.31 -2.63
CA GLY A 69 -1.77 5.49 -3.82
C GLY A 69 -1.00 5.56 -5.14
N CYS A 70 -1.74 5.52 -6.25
CA CYS A 70 -1.33 5.44 -7.67
C CYS A 70 -0.41 6.56 -8.22
N GLY A 71 0.37 7.24 -7.38
CA GLY A 71 1.53 8.03 -7.81
C GLY A 71 1.20 9.33 -8.55
N CYS A 72 -0.04 9.82 -8.49
CA CYS A 72 -0.36 11.15 -9.03
C CYS A 72 -0.13 12.21 -7.94
N TYR A 73 1.00 12.91 -8.02
CA TYR A 73 1.22 14.26 -7.50
C TYR A 73 1.33 15.23 -8.68
#